data_AF-A0A3D3XG83-F1
#
_entry.id   AF-A0A3D3XG83-F1
#
_cell.length_a   1.000
_cell.length_b   1.000
_cell.length_c   1.000
_cell.angle_alpha   90.00
_cell.angle_beta   90.00
_cell.angle_gamma   90.00
#
_symmetry.space_group_name_H-M   'P 1'
#
loop_
_entity.id
_entity.type
_entity.pdbx_description
1 polymer ?
#
loop_
_entity_poly.entity_id
_entity_poly.type
_entity_poly.pdbx_seq_one_letter_code
_entity_poly.pdbx_strand_id
1 'polypeptide(L)'
;ILFLDEPTIGLDIVSQKTVRDFLKDLNRTKKTTIILTSHYMADIQELCKRVLIIDHGKLFYDGELQGILDQFADEKRINVLFEDPSMPLPEKCKSIGSIESFADGKLQIRVNRKAVVQASKDLLDMLPVADLNIEEVPIEEIIRKIYAESNSV
;
A
#
# COMPACT_ATOMS: atom_id res chain seq x y z
N ILE A 1 0.35 29.01 -10.39
CA ILE A 1 -0.32 27.87 -9.70
C ILE A 1 -1.09 27.11 -10.76
N LEU A 2 -1.01 25.78 -10.77
CA LEU A 2 -1.67 24.89 -11.71
C LEU A 2 -2.65 24.00 -10.95
N PHE A 3 -3.90 23.91 -11.42
CA PHE A 3 -4.92 23.01 -10.89
C PHE A 3 -5.23 21.93 -11.92
N LEU A 4 -5.29 20.68 -11.49
CA LEU A 4 -5.55 19.53 -12.34
C LEU A 4 -6.61 18.65 -11.68
N ASP A 5 -7.68 18.34 -12.40
CA ASP A 5 -8.67 17.37 -11.95
C ASP A 5 -8.43 16.05 -12.68
N GLU A 6 -8.00 15.01 -11.95
CA GLU A 6 -7.76 13.66 -12.48
C GLU A 6 -6.89 13.65 -13.76
N PRO A 7 -5.66 14.21 -13.77
CA PRO A 7 -4.90 14.51 -14.99
C PRO A 7 -4.47 13.28 -15.81
N THR A 8 -4.59 12.09 -15.25
CA THR A 8 -4.14 10.80 -15.80
C THR A 8 -5.30 9.87 -16.14
N ILE A 9 -6.54 10.26 -15.85
CA ILE A 9 -7.71 9.42 -16.09
C ILE A 9 -7.91 9.16 -17.60
N GLY A 10 -8.19 7.91 -17.94
CA GLY A 10 -8.39 7.50 -19.33
C GLY A 10 -7.11 7.42 -20.17
N LEU A 11 -5.94 7.67 -19.59
CA LEU A 11 -4.65 7.48 -20.26
C LEU A 11 -4.11 6.06 -20.03
N ASP A 12 -3.40 5.53 -21.02
CA ASP A 12 -2.63 4.30 -20.88
C ASP A 12 -1.37 4.51 -20.00
N ILE A 13 -0.77 3.41 -19.53
CA ILE A 13 0.35 3.42 -18.58
C ILE A 13 1.55 4.26 -19.07
N VAL A 14 1.84 4.27 -20.37
CA VAL A 14 2.97 5.03 -20.94
C VAL A 14 2.65 6.53 -20.96
N SER A 15 1.43 6.88 -21.36
CA SER A 15 0.96 8.27 -21.36
C SER A 15 0.88 8.84 -19.95
N GLN A 16 0.38 8.07 -18.97
CA GLN A 16 0.36 8.50 -17.56
C GLN A 16 1.76 8.83 -17.06
N LYS A 17 2.75 7.98 -17.33
CA LYS A 17 4.15 8.25 -16.97
C LYS A 17 4.67 9.54 -17.59
N THR A 18 4.37 9.77 -18.87
CA THR A 18 4.79 10.98 -19.58
C THR A 18 4.20 12.24 -18.93
N VAL A 19 2.91 12.20 -18.54
CA VAL A 19 2.26 13.29 -17.80
C VAL A 19 2.96 13.52 -16.46
N ARG A 20 3.22 12.46 -15.70
CA ARG A 20 3.90 12.57 -14.40
C ARG A 20 5.28 13.19 -14.51
N ASP A 21 6.09 12.74 -15.46
CA ASP A 21 7.43 13.26 -15.73
C ASP A 21 7.39 14.74 -16.12
N PHE A 22 6.42 15.13 -16.95
CA PHE A 22 6.20 16.53 -17.32
C PHE A 22 5.84 17.40 -16.10
N LEU A 23 4.91 16.96 -15.26
CA LEU A 23 4.48 17.71 -14.07
C LEU A 23 5.63 17.87 -13.07
N LYS A 24 6.44 16.83 -12.87
CA LYS A 24 7.66 16.89 -12.06
C LYS A 24 8.65 17.91 -12.60
N ASP A 25 8.92 17.87 -13.90
CA ASP A 25 9.86 18.81 -14.52
C ASP A 25 9.34 20.24 -14.42
N LEU A 26 8.05 20.46 -14.67
CA LEU A 26 7.40 21.76 -14.54
C LEU A 26 7.52 22.33 -13.12
N ASN A 27 7.25 21.52 -12.08
CA ASN A 27 7.43 21.91 -10.69
C ASN A 27 8.90 22.24 -10.39
N ARG A 28 9.84 21.42 -10.85
CA ARG A 28 11.27 21.57 -10.59
C ARG A 28 11.87 22.80 -11.24
N THR A 29 11.62 23.00 -12.54
CA THR A 29 12.25 24.02 -13.39
C THR A 29 11.55 25.37 -13.25
N LYS A 30 10.21 25.39 -13.26
CA LYS A 30 9.42 26.63 -13.20
C LYS A 30 8.92 26.98 -11.81
N LYS A 31 9.22 26.15 -10.79
CA LYS A 31 8.74 26.33 -9.40
C LYS A 31 7.22 26.50 -9.32
N THR A 32 6.50 25.85 -10.25
CA THR A 32 5.04 25.93 -10.31
C THR A 32 4.45 25.12 -9.17
N THR A 33 3.66 25.75 -8.30
CA THR A 33 2.80 25.03 -7.34
C THR A 33 1.69 24.32 -8.11
N ILE A 34 1.59 23.01 -7.91
CA ILE A 34 0.61 22.13 -8.57
C ILE A 34 -0.32 21.60 -7.49
N ILE A 35 -1.63 21.69 -7.73
CA ILE A 35 -2.68 21.05 -6.95
C ILE A 35 -3.39 20.10 -7.90
N LEU A 36 -3.44 18.82 -7.54
CA LEU A 36 -4.11 17.80 -8.32
C LEU A 36 -5.02 16.94 -7.45
N THR A 37 -6.11 16.49 -8.03
CA THR A 37 -6.94 15.39 -7.52
C THR A 37 -6.58 14.13 -8.30
N SER A 38 -6.49 13.00 -7.60
CA SER A 38 -6.35 11.69 -8.24
C SER A 38 -6.85 10.62 -7.28
N HIS A 39 -7.52 9.62 -7.83
CA HIS A 39 -7.82 8.36 -7.13
C HIS A 39 -6.75 7.29 -7.36
N TYR A 40 -5.77 7.53 -8.25
CA TYR A 40 -4.65 6.61 -8.49
C TYR A 40 -3.50 6.91 -7.53
N MET A 41 -3.22 6.00 -6.60
CA MET A 41 -2.15 6.24 -5.61
C MET A 41 -0.76 6.29 -6.24
N ALA A 42 -0.54 5.63 -7.38
CA ALA A 42 0.72 5.75 -8.10
C ALA A 42 1.02 7.21 -8.48
N ASP A 43 0.01 7.97 -8.88
CA ASP A 43 0.19 9.40 -9.17
C ASP A 43 0.48 10.19 -7.90
N ILE A 44 -0.24 9.89 -6.82
CA ILE A 44 -0.06 10.55 -5.52
C ILE A 44 1.35 10.31 -4.98
N GLN A 45 1.81 9.05 -4.95
CA GLN A 45 3.15 8.66 -4.51
C GLN A 45 4.24 9.30 -5.36
N GLU A 46 4.00 9.43 -6.67
CA GLU A 46 5.01 9.90 -7.59
C GLU A 46 5.10 11.43 -7.67
N LEU A 47 3.99 12.15 -7.50
CA LEU A 47 3.90 13.60 -7.69
C LEU A 47 3.78 14.42 -6.41
N CYS A 48 3.19 13.86 -5.35
CA CYS A 48 2.78 14.63 -4.18
C CYS A 48 3.73 14.44 -2.99
N LYS A 49 4.08 15.56 -2.34
CA LYS A 49 4.80 15.56 -1.05
C LYS A 49 3.85 15.69 0.14
N ARG A 50 2.78 16.47 -0.06
CA ARG A 50 1.69 16.70 0.89
C ARG A 50 0.41 16.20 0.25
N VAL A 51 -0.43 15.54 1.03
CA VAL A 51 -1.72 15.03 0.60
C VAL A 51 -2.82 15.52 1.51
N LEU A 52 -3.97 15.81 0.90
CA LEU A 52 -5.21 16.10 1.59
C LEU A 52 -6.17 14.96 1.27
N ILE A 53 -6.60 14.27 2.32
CA ILE A 53 -7.55 13.16 2.20
C ILE A 53 -8.90 13.70 2.61
N ILE A 54 -9.88 13.62 1.71
CA ILE A 54 -11.23 14.13 1.91
C ILE A 54 -12.20 12.97 1.72
N ASP A 55 -13.10 12.79 2.69
CA ASP A 55 -14.19 11.83 2.62
C ASP A 55 -15.49 12.43 3.15
N HIS A 56 -16.61 12.13 2.48
CA HIS A 56 -17.93 12.69 2.79
C HIS A 56 -17.94 14.22 3.03
N GLY A 57 -17.12 14.97 2.28
CA GLY A 57 -17.01 16.43 2.39
C GLY A 57 -16.23 16.92 3.62
N LYS A 58 -15.57 16.03 4.37
CA LYS A 58 -14.72 16.37 5.52
C LYS A 58 -13.25 16.12 5.20
N LEU A 59 -12.39 17.05 5.59
CA LEU A 59 -10.95 16.87 5.57
C LEU A 59 -10.56 15.90 6.68
N PHE A 60 -10.00 14.76 6.27
CA PHE A 60 -9.66 13.66 7.15
C PHE A 60 -8.18 13.63 7.51
N TYR A 61 -7.33 13.92 6.52
CA TYR A 61 -5.90 14.04 6.72
C TYR A 61 -5.37 15.23 5.92
N ASP A 62 -4.42 15.94 6.52
CA ASP A 62 -3.67 17.01 5.89
C ASP A 62 -2.23 16.97 6.40
N GLY A 63 -1.31 16.57 5.53
CA GLY A 63 0.08 16.39 5.93
C GLY A 63 0.94 15.80 4.84
N GLU A 64 2.19 15.52 5.19
CA GLU A 64 3.14 14.90 4.26
C GLU A 64 2.76 13.45 3.98
N LEU A 65 2.79 13.04 2.72
CA LEU A 65 2.52 11.65 2.33
C LEU A 65 3.45 10.67 3.07
N GLN A 66 4.70 11.09 3.28
CA GLN A 66 5.68 10.30 4.01
C GLN A 66 5.26 10.03 5.46
N GLY A 67 4.54 10.96 6.11
CA GLY A 67 4.04 10.74 7.47
C GLY A 67 3.02 9.61 7.56
N ILE A 68 2.15 9.46 6.54
CA ILE A 68 1.24 8.29 6.46
C ILE A 68 2.04 7.02 6.20
N LEU A 69 2.99 7.07 5.27
CA LEU A 69 3.81 5.91 4.93
C LEU A 69 4.58 5.41 6.15
N ASP A 70 5.22 6.29 6.91
CA ASP A 70 6.04 5.94 8.06
C ASP A 70 5.22 5.32 9.20
N GLN A 71 3.97 5.77 9.40
CA GLN A 71 3.07 5.21 10.43
C GLN A 71 2.75 3.72 10.18
N PHE A 72 2.85 3.26 8.94
CA PHE A 72 2.51 1.89 8.54
C PHE A 72 3.68 1.15 7.86
N ALA A 73 4.85 1.78 7.73
CA ALA A 73 6.06 1.22 7.10
C ALA A 73 6.67 0.06 7.91
N ASP A 74 6.31 -0.04 9.18
CA ASP A 74 6.80 -1.07 10.10
C ASP A 74 6.17 -2.44 9.87
N GLU A 75 5.22 -2.58 8.95
CA GLU A 75 4.61 -3.85 8.58
C GLU A 75 4.94 -4.25 7.14
N LYS A 76 5.10 -5.56 6.91
CA LYS A 76 5.18 -6.16 5.58
C LYS A 76 4.18 -7.30 5.46
N ARG A 77 3.81 -7.62 4.22
CA ARG A 77 2.97 -8.77 3.91
C ARG A 77 3.82 -9.89 3.36
N ILE A 78 3.64 -11.09 3.90
CA ILE A 78 4.17 -12.33 3.35
C ILE A 78 2.98 -13.10 2.76
N ASN A 79 3.06 -13.37 1.46
CA ASN A 79 2.14 -14.24 0.76
C ASN A 79 2.80 -15.60 0.62
N VAL A 80 2.12 -16.65 1.07
CA VAL A 80 2.61 -18.03 1.01
C VAL A 80 1.59 -18.85 0.23
N LEU A 81 2.04 -19.55 -0.81
CA LEU A 81 1.26 -20.54 -1.54
C LEU A 81 1.67 -21.93 -1.05
N PHE A 82 0.70 -22.74 -0.68
CA PHE A 82 0.94 -24.10 -0.17
C PHE A 82 1.06 -25.07 -1.36
N GLU A 83 1.88 -26.11 -1.22
CA GLU A 83 1.96 -27.19 -2.21
C GLU A 83 0.63 -27.94 -2.36
N ASP A 84 -0.09 -28.12 -1.25
CA ASP A 84 -1.43 -28.71 -1.22
C ASP A 84 -2.48 -27.65 -0.81
N PRO A 85 -3.35 -27.20 -1.73
CA PRO A 85 -4.40 -26.23 -1.43
C PRO A 85 -5.45 -26.70 -0.42
N SER A 86 -5.55 -28.01 -0.18
CA SER A 86 -6.50 -28.60 0.78
C SER A 86 -5.95 -28.62 2.21
N MET A 87 -4.67 -28.29 2.41
CA MET A 87 -4.04 -28.28 3.72
C MET A 87 -4.66 -27.19 4.60
N PRO A 88 -5.07 -27.51 5.84
CA PRO A 88 -5.60 -26.51 6.76
C PRO A 88 -4.50 -25.59 7.28
N LEU A 89 -4.85 -24.35 7.59
CA LEU A 89 -3.93 -23.39 8.18
C LEU A 89 -3.48 -23.83 9.58
N PRO A 90 -2.16 -24.06 9.82
CA PRO A 90 -1.70 -24.44 11.14
C PRO A 90 -1.87 -23.31 12.16
N GLU A 91 -2.34 -23.64 13.37
CA GLU A 91 -2.62 -22.63 14.40
C GLU A 91 -1.40 -21.79 14.79
N LYS A 92 -0.20 -22.38 14.72
CA LYS A 92 1.08 -21.70 14.99
C LYS A 92 1.35 -20.54 14.02
N CYS A 93 0.69 -20.46 12.86
CA CYS A 93 0.82 -19.29 11.97
C CYS A 93 0.31 -18.01 12.66
N LYS A 94 -0.66 -18.11 13.57
CA LYS A 94 -1.17 -16.97 14.35
C LYS A 94 -0.14 -16.34 15.27
N SER A 95 0.91 -17.07 15.67
CA SER A 95 1.99 -16.51 16.50
C SER A 95 3.10 -15.85 15.69
N ILE A 96 3.16 -16.08 14.37
CA ILE A 96 4.17 -15.48 13.48
C ILE A 96 3.79 -14.03 13.14
N GLY A 97 2.48 -13.77 12.99
CA GLY A 97 1.95 -12.47 12.61
C GLY A 97 0.43 -12.45 12.52
N SER A 98 -0.10 -11.33 12.04
CA SER A 98 -1.53 -11.11 11.87
C SER A 98 -2.00 -11.70 10.54
N ILE A 99 -2.80 -12.76 10.59
CA ILE A 99 -3.34 -13.39 9.38
C ILE A 99 -4.41 -12.48 8.77
N GLU A 100 -4.20 -12.04 7.53
CA GLU A 100 -5.12 -11.18 6.80
C GLU A 100 -6.13 -12.00 6.00
N SER A 101 -5.69 -13.08 5.38
CA SER A 101 -6.56 -13.98 4.63
C SER A 101 -5.96 -15.38 4.52
N PHE A 102 -6.84 -16.37 4.39
CA PHE A 102 -6.46 -17.74 4.02
C PHE A 102 -7.56 -18.35 3.15
N ALA A 103 -7.26 -18.61 1.88
CA ALA A 103 -8.20 -19.20 0.92
C ALA A 103 -7.43 -19.89 -0.20
N ASP A 104 -7.94 -21.01 -0.72
CA ASP A 104 -7.39 -21.74 -1.88
C ASP A 104 -5.88 -22.02 -1.78
N GLY A 105 -5.40 -22.42 -0.59
CA GLY A 105 -3.98 -22.69 -0.33
C GLY A 105 -3.08 -21.45 -0.28
N LYS A 106 -3.65 -20.25 -0.30
CA LYS A 106 -2.91 -18.98 -0.16
C LYS A 106 -3.11 -18.42 1.23
N LEU A 107 -2.00 -18.21 1.93
CA LEU A 107 -1.93 -17.51 3.20
C LEU A 107 -1.35 -16.12 2.99
N GLN A 108 -2.06 -15.10 3.46
CA GLN A 108 -1.53 -13.74 3.59
C GLN A 108 -1.36 -13.42 5.07
N ILE A 109 -0.13 -13.12 5.47
CA ILE A 109 0.21 -12.79 6.84
C ILE A 109 0.98 -11.48 6.90
N ARG A 110 0.57 -10.61 7.82
CA ARG A 110 1.24 -9.36 8.10
C ARG A 110 2.19 -9.52 9.28
N VAL A 111 3.42 -9.08 9.10
CA VAL A 111 4.49 -9.19 10.09
C VAL A 111 5.23 -7.86 10.23
N ASN A 112 5.83 -7.63 11.40
CA ASN A 112 6.71 -6.48 11.57
C ASN A 112 7.91 -6.59 10.62
N ARG A 113 8.32 -5.48 10.00
CA ARG A 113 9.45 -5.38 9.07
C ARG A 113 10.74 -5.99 9.64
N LYS A 114 10.98 -5.86 10.95
CA LYS A 114 12.16 -6.43 11.64
C LYS A 114 12.06 -7.95 11.82
N ALA A 115 10.83 -8.49 11.88
CA ALA A 115 10.57 -9.91 12.07
C ALA A 115 10.43 -10.68 10.74
N VAL A 116 10.36 -10.00 9.59
CA VAL A 116 10.15 -10.61 8.26
C VAL A 116 11.05 -11.82 8.01
N VAL A 117 12.35 -11.68 8.23
CA VAL A 117 13.31 -12.76 7.95
C VAL A 117 13.07 -13.97 8.84
N GLN A 118 12.76 -13.76 10.12
CA GLN A 118 12.49 -14.85 11.05
C GLN A 118 11.15 -15.51 10.72
N ALA A 119 10.12 -14.71 10.48
CA ALA A 119 8.80 -15.17 10.08
C ALA A 119 8.84 -16.01 8.79
N SER A 120 9.60 -15.59 7.78
CA SER A 120 9.78 -16.36 6.55
C SER A 120 10.42 -17.73 6.82
N LYS A 121 11.42 -17.81 7.70
CA LYS A 121 12.04 -19.09 8.08
C LYS A 121 11.03 -19.99 8.79
N ASP A 122 10.34 -19.46 9.80
CA ASP A 122 9.37 -20.22 10.57
C ASP A 122 8.24 -20.77 9.67
N LEU A 123 7.79 -19.97 8.69
CA LEU A 123 6.80 -20.39 7.70
C LEU A 123 7.33 -21.50 6.78
N LEU A 124 8.54 -21.36 6.25
CA LEU A 124 9.17 -22.36 5.37
C LEU A 124 9.46 -23.68 6.09
N ASP A 125 9.82 -23.63 7.37
CA ASP A 125 10.10 -24.83 8.17
C ASP A 125 8.81 -25.57 8.59
N MET A 126 7.71 -24.84 8.74
CA MET A 126 6.44 -25.39 9.25
C MET A 126 5.45 -25.79 8.17
N LEU A 127 5.57 -25.25 6.95
CA LEU A 127 4.60 -25.39 5.87
C LEU A 127 5.27 -25.98 4.63
N PRO A 128 4.58 -26.86 3.88
CA PRO A 128 4.99 -27.23 2.53
C PRO A 128 4.68 -26.04 1.58
N VAL A 129 5.68 -25.18 1.38
CA VAL A 129 5.53 -23.94 0.61
C VAL A 129 5.91 -24.16 -0.85
N ALA A 130 4.96 -23.93 -1.76
CA ALA A 130 5.19 -23.91 -3.20
C ALA A 130 5.78 -22.58 -3.68
N ASP A 131 5.35 -21.45 -3.09
CA ASP A 131 5.85 -20.12 -3.40
C ASP A 131 5.73 -19.17 -2.19
N LEU A 132 6.67 -18.24 -2.07
CA LEU A 132 6.69 -17.23 -1.01
C LEU A 132 7.09 -15.88 -1.59
N ASN A 133 6.19 -14.90 -1.45
CA ASN A 133 6.44 -13.52 -1.86
C ASN A 133 6.35 -12.58 -0.66
N ILE A 134 7.24 -11.59 -0.60
CA ILE A 134 7.26 -10.57 0.44
C ILE A 134 7.03 -9.22 -0.23
N GLU A 135 5.97 -8.53 0.17
CA GLU A 135 5.58 -7.24 -0.41
C GLU A 135 5.34 -6.18 0.66
N GLU A 136 5.36 -4.92 0.23
CA GLU A 136 4.91 -3.82 1.07
C GLU A 136 3.39 -3.81 1.12
N VAL A 137 2.83 -3.34 2.24
CA VAL A 137 1.38 -3.15 2.34
C VAL A 137 1.00 -1.97 1.43
N PRO A 138 0.04 -2.14 0.50
CA PRO A 138 -0.40 -1.06 -0.37
C PRO A 138 -0.92 0.15 0.41
N ILE A 139 -0.59 1.36 -0.02
CA ILE A 139 -0.99 2.59 0.67
C ILE A 139 -2.51 2.77 0.68
N GLU A 140 -3.20 2.25 -0.33
CA GLU A 140 -4.66 2.20 -0.42
C GLU A 140 -5.27 1.51 0.79
N GLU A 141 -4.67 0.40 1.22
CA GLU A 141 -5.14 -0.36 2.38
C GLU A 141 -4.86 0.37 3.68
N ILE A 142 -3.70 1.02 3.76
CA ILE A 142 -3.33 1.89 4.88
C ILE A 142 -4.38 3.00 5.03
N ILE A 143 -4.64 3.74 3.96
CA ILE A 143 -5.62 4.83 3.95
C ILE A 143 -7.01 4.31 4.34
N ARG A 144 -7.45 3.16 3.79
CA ARG A 144 -8.72 2.52 4.18
C ARG A 144 -8.80 2.21 5.67
N LYS A 145 -7.70 1.77 6.28
CA LYS A 145 -7.67 1.48 7.73
C LYS A 145 -7.84 2.76 8.55
N ILE A 146 -7.14 3.83 8.18
CA ILE A 146 -7.28 5.13 8.87
C ILE A 146 -8.75 5.61 8.79
N TYR A 147 -9.39 5.47 7.62
CA TYR A 147 -10.83 5.75 7.47
C TYR A 147 -11.73 4.91 8.38
N ALA A 148 -11.49 3.59 8.45
CA ALA A 148 -12.30 2.67 9.25
C ALA A 148 -12.20 2.96 10.76
N GLU A 149 -11.01 3.31 11.27
CA GLU A 149 -10.79 3.65 12.68
C GLU A 149 -11.52 4.95 13.07
N SER A 150 -11.69 5.88 12.14
CA SER A 150 -12.33 7.17 12.42
C SER A 150 -13.85 7.19 12.27
N ASN A 151 -14.43 6.20 11.59
CA ASN A 151 -15.87 5.99 11.53
C ASN A 151 -16.41 5.14 12.71
N SER A 152 -15.55 4.80 13.68
CA SER A 152 -15.89 4.03 14.87
C SER A 152 -16.27 4.89 16.09
N VAL A 153 -16.70 6.14 15.87
CA VAL A 153 -17.15 7.09 16.92
C VAL A 153 -18.58 7.55 16.67
#